data_AF-A0A2D7CLQ5-F1
#
_entry.id   AF-A0A2D7CLQ5-F1
#
_cell.length_a   1.000
_cell.length_b   1.000
_cell.length_c   1.000
_cell.angle_alpha   90.00
_cell.angle_beta   90.00
_cell.angle_gamma   90.00
#
_symmetry.space_group_name_H-M   'P 1'
#
loop_
_entity.id
_entity.type
_entity.pdbx_description
1 polymer ?
#
loop_
_entity_poly.entity_id
_entity_poly.type
_entity_poly.pdbx_seq_one_letter_code
_entity_poly.pdbx_strand_id
1 'polypeptide(L)'
;MNIKQISEFRTGLKTSKAEQADKDQKQLIELNHNKKRLYIFGNYCSGTRWLNYLIIENTPKNHLYALRNQHCYLDDNNNVGRNFKHGILKENLLHQKQIILIYTIRDFDNWVHSFSKNSYDKKIENGMVSGTNMNLYQWYCYMIESNISLLKSSKSKYIIVSMEQIQKDKGESLLNILEKHGFELTKPYNFLNEHTKTRKTEQNQKLSKNNSNEFKFERNNTEVENLLKALAKQPEIKIL
;
A
#
# COMPACT_ATOMS: atom_id res chain seq x y z
N MET A 1 16.96 -4.83 17.16
CA MET A 1 16.23 -6.01 16.66
C MET A 1 17.12 -7.23 16.69
N ASN A 2 16.57 -8.37 17.10
CA ASN A 2 17.23 -9.67 17.00
C ASN A 2 16.43 -10.64 16.10
N ILE A 3 17.02 -11.79 15.85
CA ILE A 3 17.67 -11.96 14.55
C ILE A 3 16.77 -12.71 13.54
N LYS A 4 15.86 -13.53 14.05
CA LYS A 4 14.76 -14.17 13.32
C LYS A 4 13.43 -13.43 13.53
N GLN A 5 13.41 -12.43 14.41
CA GLN A 5 12.25 -11.93 15.17
C GLN A 5 11.82 -10.51 14.78
N ILE A 6 12.62 -9.85 13.95
CA ILE A 6 12.12 -9.39 12.64
C ILE A 6 11.98 -10.66 11.77
N SER A 7 11.09 -11.59 12.10
CA SER A 7 9.70 -11.38 11.76
C SER A 7 9.71 -10.64 10.43
N GLU A 8 9.63 -11.34 9.33
CA GLU A 8 8.29 -11.66 8.82
C GLU A 8 7.27 -10.54 8.88
N PHE A 9 7.16 -9.81 10.00
CA PHE A 9 6.75 -8.41 10.16
C PHE A 9 6.80 -7.60 8.86
N ARG A 10 7.74 -7.91 7.96
CA ARG A 10 7.86 -7.36 6.61
C ARG A 10 7.90 -8.35 5.44
N THR A 11 8.35 -9.57 5.65
CA THR A 11 9.42 -10.12 4.79
C THR A 11 8.96 -10.90 3.58
N GLY A 12 7.76 -11.47 3.59
CA GLY A 12 7.28 -12.27 2.47
C GLY A 12 8.15 -13.48 2.09
N LEU A 13 8.99 -14.05 2.98
CA LEU A 13 9.71 -15.32 2.76
C LEU A 13 10.16 -16.04 4.07
N LYS A 14 10.54 -17.32 3.86
CA LYS A 14 10.72 -18.49 4.75
C LYS A 14 11.41 -18.27 6.11
N THR A 15 10.61 -18.11 7.15
CA THR A 15 10.97 -18.60 8.49
C THR A 15 9.81 -19.41 9.07
N SER A 16 10.07 -20.21 10.11
CA SER A 16 9.07 -21.11 10.69
C SER A 16 7.80 -20.40 11.17
N LYS A 17 7.89 -19.12 11.58
CA LYS A 17 6.72 -18.33 12.01
C LYS A 17 5.84 -17.89 10.82
N ALA A 18 6.41 -17.64 9.65
CA ALA A 18 5.73 -17.17 8.45
C ALA A 18 5.15 -18.37 7.74
N GLU A 19 5.89 -19.48 7.73
CA GLU A 19 5.37 -20.76 7.28
C GLU A 19 4.15 -21.16 8.13
N GLN A 20 4.19 -20.95 9.45
CA GLN A 20 3.03 -21.18 10.29
C GLN A 20 1.89 -20.21 9.99
N ALA A 21 2.16 -18.90 9.94
CA ALA A 21 1.12 -17.92 9.66
C ALA A 21 0.52 -18.03 8.25
N ASP A 22 1.28 -18.51 7.27
CA ASP A 22 0.78 -18.82 5.92
C ASP A 22 -0.09 -20.09 5.94
N LYS A 23 0.24 -21.09 6.79
CA LYS A 23 -0.65 -22.24 7.05
C LYS A 23 -1.95 -21.80 7.74
N ASP A 24 -1.84 -20.97 8.78
CA ASP A 24 -2.99 -20.44 9.52
C ASP A 24 -3.90 -19.64 8.58
N GLN A 25 -3.34 -18.79 7.71
CA GLN A 25 -4.12 -18.03 6.74
C GLN A 25 -4.78 -18.94 5.70
N LYS A 26 -4.15 -20.05 5.27
CA LYS A 26 -4.81 -21.04 4.38
C LYS A 26 -6.00 -21.71 5.05
N GLN A 27 -5.86 -22.14 6.30
CA GLN A 27 -6.96 -22.71 7.07
C GLN A 27 -8.11 -21.70 7.24
N LEU A 28 -7.77 -20.43 7.50
CA LEU A 28 -8.77 -19.37 7.58
C LEU A 28 -9.50 -19.17 6.24
N ILE A 29 -8.83 -19.28 5.09
CA ILE A 29 -9.51 -19.17 3.79
C ILE A 29 -10.61 -20.26 3.66
N GLU A 30 -10.32 -21.49 4.08
CA GLU A 30 -11.25 -22.62 4.02
C GLU A 30 -12.45 -22.45 4.98
N LEU A 31 -12.24 -21.81 6.13
CA LEU A 31 -13.24 -21.61 7.18
C LEU A 31 -13.93 -20.24 7.15
N ASN A 32 -13.48 -19.30 6.31
CA ASN A 32 -13.97 -17.93 6.32
C ASN A 32 -15.36 -17.82 5.69
N HIS A 33 -16.37 -17.70 6.55
CA HIS A 33 -17.75 -17.42 6.16
C HIS A 33 -18.07 -15.92 6.07
N ASN A 34 -17.18 -15.04 6.55
CA ASN A 34 -17.37 -13.60 6.40
C ASN A 34 -17.27 -13.24 4.93
N LYS A 35 -18.05 -12.28 4.44
CA LYS A 35 -18.05 -11.79 3.06
C LYS A 35 -17.19 -10.54 2.84
N LYS A 36 -16.77 -9.84 3.90
CA LYS A 36 -16.02 -8.58 3.78
C LYS A 36 -14.57 -8.81 3.37
N ARG A 37 -14.11 -8.08 2.35
CA ARG A 37 -12.75 -8.20 1.80
C ARG A 37 -12.08 -6.84 1.70
N LEU A 38 -10.76 -6.84 1.86
CA LEU A 38 -9.90 -5.69 1.68
C LEU A 38 -8.77 -6.06 0.71
N TYR A 39 -8.51 -5.19 -0.25
CA TYR A 39 -7.30 -5.27 -1.06
C TYR A 39 -6.59 -3.93 -1.09
N ILE A 40 -5.34 -3.96 -0.64
CA ILE A 40 -4.49 -2.77 -0.54
C ILE A 40 -3.50 -2.75 -1.69
N PHE A 41 -3.54 -1.68 -2.46
CA PHE A 41 -2.67 -1.47 -3.62
C PHE A 41 -2.27 -0.01 -3.71
N GLY A 42 -1.28 0.29 -4.54
CA GLY A 42 -0.69 1.62 -4.57
C GLY A 42 0.59 1.61 -5.37
N ASN A 43 1.04 2.78 -5.83
CA ASN A 43 2.29 2.90 -6.57
C ASN A 43 3.47 2.25 -5.80
N TYR A 44 4.57 1.97 -6.49
CA TYR A 44 5.79 1.50 -5.82
C TYR A 44 6.11 2.37 -4.60
N CYS A 45 6.59 1.79 -3.50
CA CYS A 45 6.97 2.55 -2.30
C CYS A 45 5.90 3.48 -1.67
N SER A 46 4.61 3.25 -1.95
CA SER A 46 3.47 4.00 -1.40
C SER A 46 2.96 3.49 -0.05
N GLY A 47 3.71 2.65 0.67
CA GLY A 47 3.32 2.21 2.02
C GLY A 47 2.28 1.08 2.09
N THR A 48 1.86 0.50 0.95
CA THR A 48 0.93 -0.66 0.89
C THR A 48 1.26 -1.76 1.89
N ARG A 49 2.56 -2.06 2.07
CA ARG A 49 3.00 -3.08 3.02
C ARG A 49 2.68 -2.76 4.45
N TRP A 50 3.04 -1.56 4.89
CA TRP A 50 2.81 -1.13 6.27
C TRP A 50 1.31 -1.12 6.57
N LEU A 51 0.49 -0.63 5.64
CA LEU A 51 -0.95 -0.57 5.81
C LEU A 51 -1.60 -1.96 5.87
N ASN A 52 -1.18 -2.88 5.00
CA ASN A 52 -1.68 -4.25 5.00
C ASN A 52 -1.39 -4.95 6.33
N TYR A 53 -0.21 -4.75 6.90
CA TYR A 53 0.11 -5.30 8.23
C TYR A 53 -0.65 -4.62 9.34
N LEU A 54 -0.84 -3.30 9.30
CA LEU A 54 -1.64 -2.59 10.30
C LEU A 54 -3.05 -3.19 10.38
N ILE A 55 -3.68 -3.43 9.23
CA ILE A 55 -5.02 -4.04 9.16
C ILE A 55 -5.00 -5.47 9.71
N ILE A 56 -4.05 -6.31 9.28
CA ILE A 56 -3.96 -7.72 9.71
C ILE A 56 -3.74 -7.83 11.23
N GLU A 57 -2.85 -7.02 11.79
CA GLU A 57 -2.53 -7.05 13.23
C GLU A 57 -3.69 -6.60 14.11
N ASN A 58 -4.62 -5.83 13.55
CA ASN A 58 -5.83 -5.38 14.23
C ASN A 58 -7.07 -6.20 13.84
N THR A 59 -6.93 -7.25 13.02
CA THR A 59 -8.01 -8.16 12.65
C THR A 59 -8.10 -9.30 13.68
N PRO A 60 -9.29 -9.66 14.19
CA PRO A 60 -9.46 -10.81 15.07
C PRO A 60 -8.91 -12.10 14.46
N LYS A 61 -8.36 -13.01 15.28
CA LYS A 61 -7.68 -14.24 14.79
C LYS A 61 -8.57 -15.18 13.95
N ASN A 62 -9.89 -15.12 14.13
CA ASN A 62 -10.89 -15.91 13.39
C ASN A 62 -11.43 -15.18 12.15
N HIS A 63 -10.93 -13.98 11.84
CA HIS A 63 -11.35 -13.17 10.71
C HIS A 63 -10.27 -13.10 9.63
N LEU A 64 -10.70 -12.95 8.38
CA LEU A 64 -9.79 -12.79 7.25
C LEU A 64 -10.31 -11.73 6.27
N TYR A 65 -9.82 -10.51 6.42
CA TYR A 65 -10.17 -9.38 5.54
C TYR A 65 -9.16 -9.17 4.41
N ALA A 66 -7.87 -9.30 4.71
CA ALA A 66 -6.78 -9.07 3.75
C ALA A 66 -5.78 -10.23 3.80
N LEU A 67 -5.18 -10.55 2.64
CA LEU A 67 -4.14 -11.56 2.56
C LEU A 67 -2.77 -10.99 2.95
N ARG A 68 -1.92 -11.80 3.60
CA ARG A 68 -0.55 -11.41 3.94
C ARG A 68 0.28 -11.14 2.70
N ASN A 69 0.04 -11.93 1.65
CA ASN A 69 0.61 -11.69 0.33
C ASN A 69 -0.16 -10.57 -0.38
N GLN A 70 0.42 -9.36 -0.37
CA GLN A 70 -0.16 -8.17 -0.98
C GLN A 70 -0.41 -8.27 -2.50
N HIS A 71 0.16 -9.28 -3.17
CA HIS A 71 -0.14 -9.54 -4.59
C HIS A 71 -1.37 -10.43 -4.79
N CYS A 72 -1.99 -10.88 -3.71
CA CYS A 72 -3.19 -11.71 -3.72
C CYS A 72 -4.36 -10.98 -3.06
N TYR A 73 -5.57 -11.38 -3.46
CA TYR A 73 -6.81 -10.97 -2.81
C TYR A 73 -7.76 -12.15 -2.76
N LEU A 74 -8.78 -12.05 -1.92
CA LEU A 74 -9.91 -12.97 -1.91
C LEU A 74 -11.06 -12.35 -2.69
N ASP A 75 -11.56 -13.07 -3.68
CA ASP A 75 -12.71 -12.65 -4.46
C ASP A 75 -14.05 -12.92 -3.72
N ASP A 76 -15.16 -12.53 -4.35
CA ASP A 76 -16.52 -12.71 -3.82
C ASP A 76 -16.90 -14.19 -3.59
N ASN A 77 -16.13 -15.14 -4.14
CA ASN A 77 -16.34 -16.59 -4.08
C ASN A 77 -15.29 -17.31 -3.21
N ASN A 78 -14.52 -16.58 -2.39
CA ASN A 78 -13.41 -17.12 -1.57
C ASN A 78 -12.22 -17.69 -2.35
N ASN A 79 -12.13 -17.44 -3.66
CA ASN A 79 -10.94 -17.85 -4.41
C ASN A 79 -9.81 -16.82 -4.24
N VAL A 80 -8.58 -17.33 -4.27
CA VAL A 80 -7.39 -16.49 -4.21
C VAL A 80 -7.06 -15.97 -5.61
N GLY A 81 -7.39 -14.70 -5.85
CA GLY A 81 -6.99 -13.96 -7.04
C GLY A 81 -5.58 -13.36 -6.91
N ARG A 82 -4.98 -12.95 -8.04
CA ARG A 82 -3.67 -12.29 -8.10
C ARG A 82 -3.70 -10.98 -8.88
N ASN A 83 -3.28 -9.91 -8.22
CA ASN A 83 -3.07 -8.61 -8.83
C ASN A 83 -1.73 -7.99 -8.38
N PHE A 84 -1.04 -7.33 -9.30
CA PHE A 84 0.22 -6.70 -8.94
C PHE A 84 -0.07 -5.42 -8.13
N LYS A 85 0.30 -5.42 -6.86
CA LYS A 85 -0.01 -4.33 -5.92
C LYS A 85 0.56 -2.95 -6.31
N HIS A 86 1.58 -2.91 -7.16
CA HIS A 86 2.24 -1.69 -7.65
C HIS A 86 1.87 -1.35 -9.09
N GLY A 87 0.95 -2.10 -9.68
CA GLY A 87 0.49 -1.94 -11.05
C GLY A 87 -0.82 -1.18 -11.15
N ILE A 88 -1.30 -1.07 -12.38
CA ILE A 88 -2.67 -0.67 -12.69
C ILE A 88 -3.61 -1.83 -12.28
N LEU A 89 -4.74 -1.48 -11.66
CA LEU A 89 -5.75 -2.48 -11.28
C LEU A 89 -6.25 -3.27 -12.49
N LYS A 90 -6.41 -4.59 -12.31
CA LYS A 90 -7.10 -5.44 -13.29
C LYS A 90 -8.62 -5.29 -13.16
N GLU A 91 -9.29 -5.33 -14.31
CA GLU A 91 -10.74 -5.14 -14.45
C GLU A 91 -11.58 -6.07 -13.55
N ASN A 92 -11.20 -7.34 -13.45
CA ASN A 92 -11.89 -8.33 -12.63
C ASN A 92 -11.95 -7.97 -11.13
N LEU A 93 -11.06 -7.11 -10.64
CA LEU A 93 -11.09 -6.61 -9.27
C LEU A 93 -12.09 -5.44 -9.09
N LEU A 94 -12.33 -4.67 -10.16
CA LEU A 94 -13.24 -3.50 -10.18
C LEU A 94 -14.72 -3.91 -10.15
N HIS A 95 -15.02 -5.20 -10.28
CA HIS A 95 -16.38 -5.74 -10.29
C HIS A 95 -16.75 -6.54 -9.03
N GLN A 96 -15.81 -6.68 -8.08
CA GLN A 96 -16.01 -7.42 -6.84
C GLN A 96 -16.82 -6.58 -5.85
N LYS A 97 -18.05 -6.98 -5.53
CA LYS A 97 -18.94 -6.13 -4.72
C LYS A 97 -18.61 -6.16 -3.23
N GLN A 98 -17.98 -7.23 -2.77
CA GLN A 98 -17.72 -7.43 -1.35
C GLN A 98 -16.31 -6.99 -0.94
N ILE A 99 -15.50 -6.57 -1.91
CA ILE A 99 -14.16 -6.00 -1.68
C ILE A 99 -14.21 -4.49 -1.56
N ILE A 100 -13.49 -3.97 -0.58
CA ILE A 100 -13.10 -2.58 -0.50
C ILE A 100 -11.65 -2.46 -0.95
N LEU A 101 -11.44 -1.64 -1.97
CA LEU A 101 -10.12 -1.37 -2.54
C LEU A 101 -9.49 -0.17 -1.82
N ILE A 102 -8.32 -0.35 -1.23
CA ILE A 102 -7.59 0.75 -0.57
C ILE A 102 -6.40 1.12 -1.45
N TYR A 103 -6.50 2.30 -2.08
CA TYR A 103 -5.44 2.86 -2.91
C TYR A 103 -4.56 3.80 -2.11
N THR A 104 -3.31 3.41 -1.86
CA THR A 104 -2.35 4.20 -1.12
C THR A 104 -1.54 5.10 -2.05
N ILE A 105 -1.56 6.38 -1.78
CA ILE A 105 -0.77 7.41 -2.45
C ILE A 105 0.21 8.00 -1.45
N ARG A 106 1.40 8.35 -1.94
CA ARG A 106 2.44 9.02 -1.19
C ARG A 106 2.88 10.24 -1.97
N ASP A 107 3.23 11.34 -1.30
CA ASP A 107 3.73 12.54 -1.97
C ASP A 107 4.98 12.22 -2.81
N PHE A 108 5.20 13.00 -3.87
CA PHE A 108 6.25 12.70 -4.85
C PHE A 108 7.65 12.68 -4.23
N ASP A 109 7.95 13.56 -3.28
CA ASP A 109 9.29 13.69 -2.67
C ASP A 109 9.63 12.49 -1.78
N ASN A 110 8.71 12.11 -0.92
CA ASN A 110 8.85 10.94 -0.06
C ASN A 110 8.80 9.65 -0.86
N TRP A 111 8.01 9.63 -1.94
CA TRP A 111 7.94 8.54 -2.89
C TRP A 111 9.27 8.36 -3.63
N VAL A 112 9.81 9.40 -4.27
CA VAL A 112 11.04 9.31 -5.09
C VAL A 112 12.24 8.93 -4.24
N HIS A 113 12.33 9.44 -3.00
CA HIS A 113 13.37 9.03 -2.07
C HIS A 113 13.30 7.54 -1.72
N SER A 114 12.10 6.97 -1.63
CA SER A 114 11.92 5.55 -1.34
C SER A 114 12.09 4.68 -2.57
N PHE A 115 11.66 5.18 -3.73
CA PHE A 115 11.76 4.52 -5.02
C PHE A 115 13.21 4.40 -5.48
N SER A 116 14.01 5.48 -5.36
CA SER A 116 15.45 5.46 -5.70
C SER A 116 16.25 4.41 -4.92
N LYS A 117 15.81 4.04 -3.71
CA LYS A 117 16.44 3.01 -2.88
C LYS A 117 15.93 1.60 -3.16
N ASN A 118 14.75 1.48 -3.76
CA ASN A 118 14.07 0.20 -3.96
C ASN A 118 13.07 0.33 -5.12
N SER A 119 13.59 0.45 -6.34
CA SER A 119 12.79 0.54 -7.56
C SER A 119 12.31 -0.83 -8.04
N TYR A 120 12.62 -1.89 -7.28
CA TYR A 120 12.32 -3.29 -7.58
C TYR A 120 12.82 -3.68 -8.97
N ASP A 121 11.91 -3.82 -9.92
CA ASP A 121 12.17 -4.21 -11.32
C ASP A 121 12.38 -2.99 -12.25
N LYS A 122 12.06 -1.78 -11.79
CA LYS A 122 12.18 -0.57 -12.62
C LYS A 122 13.57 0.02 -12.55
N LYS A 123 14.11 0.41 -13.70
CA LYS A 123 15.38 1.14 -13.84
C LYS A 123 15.10 2.55 -14.36
N ILE A 124 15.94 3.49 -13.99
CA ILE A 124 15.94 4.86 -14.54
C ILE A 124 17.15 4.99 -15.44
N GLU A 125 16.91 5.25 -16.73
CA GLU A 125 17.94 5.37 -17.76
C GLU A 125 17.75 6.71 -18.45
N ASN A 126 18.76 7.59 -18.39
CA ASN A 126 18.72 8.94 -18.97
C ASN A 126 17.50 9.77 -18.52
N GLY A 127 17.07 9.64 -17.26
CA GLY A 127 15.91 10.34 -16.70
C GLY A 127 14.55 9.69 -17.03
N MET A 128 14.53 8.61 -17.81
CA MET A 128 13.34 7.89 -18.25
C MET A 128 13.15 6.59 -17.47
N VAL A 129 11.90 6.19 -17.25
CA VAL A 129 11.59 4.89 -16.63
C VAL A 129 11.69 3.81 -17.69
N SER A 130 12.56 2.82 -17.47
CA SER A 130 12.80 1.71 -18.39
C SER A 130 11.50 0.98 -18.77
N GLY A 131 11.34 0.73 -20.07
CA GLY A 131 10.11 0.16 -20.65
C GLY A 131 8.98 1.16 -20.85
N THR A 132 9.25 2.47 -20.74
CA THR A 132 8.27 3.55 -20.98
C THR A 132 8.93 4.73 -21.70
N ASN A 133 8.10 5.60 -22.29
CA ASN A 133 8.51 6.91 -22.83
C ASN A 133 8.20 8.06 -21.85
N MET A 134 8.23 7.78 -20.54
CA MET A 134 7.92 8.76 -19.49
C MET A 134 9.14 9.02 -18.60
N ASN A 135 9.33 10.29 -18.23
CA ASN A 135 10.23 10.62 -17.12
C ASN A 135 9.62 10.14 -15.79
N LEU A 136 10.41 10.15 -14.72
CA LEU A 136 9.98 9.58 -13.44
C LEU A 136 8.73 10.24 -12.84
N TYR A 137 8.59 11.56 -12.96
CA TYR A 137 7.43 12.30 -12.44
C TYR A 137 6.19 12.05 -13.30
N GLN A 138 6.34 12.06 -14.63
CA GLN A 138 5.26 11.71 -15.57
C GLN A 138 4.74 10.30 -15.30
N TRP A 139 5.64 9.33 -15.10
CA TRP A 139 5.27 7.96 -14.79
C TRP A 139 4.55 7.84 -13.45
N TYR A 140 5.02 8.56 -12.42
CA TYR A 140 4.35 8.64 -11.13
C TYR A 140 2.91 9.18 -11.26
N CYS A 141 2.71 10.27 -12.00
CA CYS A 141 1.40 10.88 -12.24
C CYS A 141 0.48 9.93 -13.02
N TYR A 142 0.99 9.37 -14.12
CA TYR A 142 0.26 8.41 -14.96
C TYR A 142 -0.30 7.24 -14.15
N MET A 143 0.48 6.69 -13.22
CA MET A 143 0.04 5.58 -12.36
C MET A 143 -1.08 6.00 -11.39
N ILE A 144 -1.06 7.23 -10.90
CA ILE A 144 -2.12 7.79 -10.03
C ILE A 144 -3.40 8.01 -10.84
N GLU A 145 -3.29 8.72 -11.96
CA GLU A 145 -4.43 9.03 -12.82
C GLU A 145 -5.11 7.76 -13.33
N SER A 146 -4.32 6.79 -13.81
CA SER A 146 -4.84 5.52 -14.31
C SER A 146 -5.63 4.77 -13.24
N ASN A 147 -5.07 4.62 -12.04
CA ASN A 147 -5.75 3.90 -10.97
C ASN A 147 -6.99 4.65 -10.46
N ILE A 148 -6.94 5.98 -10.35
CA ILE A 148 -8.09 6.78 -9.93
C ILE A 148 -9.22 6.74 -10.95
N SER A 149 -8.89 6.82 -12.24
CA SER A 149 -9.86 6.68 -13.32
C SER A 149 -10.58 5.33 -13.23
N LEU A 150 -9.81 4.24 -13.06
CA LEU A 150 -10.37 2.90 -12.88
C LEU A 150 -11.25 2.79 -11.63
N LEU A 151 -10.80 3.32 -10.49
CA LEU A 151 -11.59 3.34 -9.25
C LEU A 151 -12.90 4.10 -9.41
N LYS A 152 -12.90 5.27 -10.07
CA LYS A 152 -14.12 6.03 -10.33
C LYS A 152 -15.12 5.29 -11.22
N SER A 153 -14.63 4.40 -12.07
CA SER A 153 -15.46 3.52 -12.92
C SER A 153 -15.81 2.17 -12.26
N SER A 154 -15.26 1.89 -11.07
CA SER A 154 -15.40 0.63 -10.36
C SER A 154 -16.81 0.45 -9.78
N LYS A 155 -17.27 -0.80 -9.72
CA LYS A 155 -18.45 -1.19 -8.92
C LYS A 155 -18.06 -1.56 -7.49
N SER A 156 -16.80 -1.88 -7.26
CA SER A 156 -16.23 -2.11 -5.93
C SER A 156 -16.10 -0.79 -5.18
N LYS A 157 -16.43 -0.80 -3.88
CA LYS A 157 -16.18 0.34 -2.99
C LYS A 157 -14.68 0.58 -2.86
N TYR A 158 -14.26 1.82 -2.67
CA TYR A 158 -12.83 2.13 -2.55
C TYR A 158 -12.52 3.24 -1.56
N ILE A 159 -11.25 3.31 -1.15
CA ILE A 159 -10.69 4.33 -0.29
C ILE A 159 -9.42 4.83 -0.96
N ILE A 160 -9.29 6.13 -1.16
CA ILE A 160 -8.02 6.74 -1.56
C ILE A 160 -7.39 7.31 -0.30
N VAL A 161 -6.16 6.91 0.00
CA VAL A 161 -5.48 7.31 1.22
C VAL A 161 -4.12 7.92 0.94
N SER A 162 -3.85 9.07 1.56
CA SER A 162 -2.49 9.62 1.65
C SER A 162 -1.75 8.96 2.80
N MET A 163 -0.53 8.48 2.54
CA MET A 163 0.34 7.95 3.58
C MET A 163 0.75 9.01 4.59
N GLU A 164 0.94 10.26 4.16
CA GLU A 164 1.29 11.39 5.02
C GLU A 164 0.16 11.69 6.00
N GLN A 165 -1.10 11.54 5.58
CA GLN A 165 -2.28 11.69 6.43
C GLN A 165 -2.36 10.54 7.44
N ILE A 166 -2.35 9.28 6.97
CA ILE A 166 -2.50 8.09 7.81
C ILE A 166 -1.33 7.91 8.79
N GLN A 167 -0.14 8.38 8.47
CA GLN A 167 0.99 8.23 9.39
C GLN A 167 0.92 9.20 10.58
N LYS A 168 0.20 10.33 10.48
CA LYS A 168 0.07 11.31 11.58
C LYS A 168 -0.66 10.72 12.78
N ASP A 169 -1.66 9.89 12.54
CA ASP A 169 -2.48 9.23 13.57
C ASP A 169 -2.21 7.73 13.67
N LYS A 170 -1.08 7.27 13.11
CA LYS A 170 -0.67 5.86 13.07
C LYS A 170 -1.72 4.91 12.45
N GLY A 171 -2.62 5.46 11.63
CA GLY A 171 -3.68 4.78 10.92
C GLY A 171 -4.97 4.56 11.70
N GLU A 172 -5.11 5.20 12.86
CA GLU A 172 -6.33 5.17 13.66
C GLU A 172 -7.57 5.61 12.86
N SER A 173 -7.48 6.69 12.08
CA SER A 173 -8.59 7.15 11.23
C SER A 173 -9.07 6.06 10.27
N LEU A 174 -8.15 5.37 9.59
CA LEU A 174 -8.51 4.29 8.67
C LEU A 174 -9.19 3.13 9.40
N LEU A 175 -8.62 2.68 10.53
CA LEU A 175 -9.19 1.57 11.31
C LEU A 175 -10.61 1.92 11.79
N ASN A 176 -10.82 3.15 12.27
CA ASN A 176 -12.14 3.63 12.69
C ASN A 176 -13.15 3.66 11.52
N ILE A 177 -12.71 3.99 10.31
CA ILE A 177 -13.59 3.95 9.12
C ILE A 177 -13.92 2.54 8.70
N LEU A 178 -12.98 1.61 8.80
CA LEU A 178 -13.24 0.20 8.58
C LEU A 178 -14.28 -0.32 9.60
N GLU A 179 -14.15 0.02 10.88
CA GLU A 179 -15.16 -0.33 11.89
C GLU A 179 -16.54 0.25 11.58
N LYS A 180 -16.61 1.53 11.15
CA LYS A 180 -17.88 2.15 10.71
C LYS A 180 -18.53 1.40 9.55
N HIS A 181 -17.75 0.68 8.74
CA HIS A 181 -18.24 -0.19 7.66
C HIS A 181 -18.35 -1.66 8.09
N GLY A 182 -18.33 -1.89 9.39
CA GLY A 182 -18.54 -3.16 10.10
C GLY A 182 -17.42 -4.16 9.94
N PHE A 183 -16.18 -3.72 9.70
CA PHE A 183 -15.03 -4.59 9.93
C PHE A 183 -14.82 -4.67 11.45
N GLU A 184 -14.92 -5.87 12.01
CA GLU A 184 -14.61 -6.10 13.41
C GLU A 184 -13.11 -6.01 13.62
N LEU A 185 -12.64 -5.09 14.47
CA LEU A 185 -11.23 -4.88 14.79
C LEU A 185 -10.96 -5.12 16.28
N THR A 186 -9.74 -5.56 16.59
CA THR A 186 -9.31 -5.83 17.96
C THR A 186 -8.82 -4.54 18.61
N LYS A 187 -9.39 -4.19 19.77
CA LYS A 187 -9.01 -3.03 20.58
C LYS A 187 -8.31 -3.46 21.88
N PRO A 188 -7.38 -2.64 22.43
CA PRO A 188 -6.85 -1.41 21.84
C PRO A 188 -6.02 -1.69 20.58
N TYR A 189 -5.94 -0.73 19.66
CA TYR A 189 -5.22 -0.93 18.41
C TYR A 189 -3.72 -1.15 18.64
N ASN A 190 -3.18 -2.15 17.95
CA ASN A 190 -1.75 -2.41 17.90
C ASN A 190 -1.14 -1.57 16.77
N PHE A 191 -0.57 -0.42 17.13
CA PHE A 191 0.05 0.48 16.15
C PHE A 191 1.47 0.02 15.79
N LEU A 192 1.74 -0.02 14.48
CA LEU A 192 3.06 -0.35 13.95
C LEU A 192 3.97 0.87 13.99
N ASN A 193 4.76 0.99 15.07
CA ASN A 193 5.78 2.04 15.20
C ASN A 193 6.93 1.91 14.18
N GLU A 194 7.07 0.75 13.53
CA GLU A 194 8.12 0.49 12.57
C GLU A 194 7.70 0.85 11.14
N HIS A 195 7.99 2.09 10.75
CA HIS A 195 7.97 2.47 9.34
C HIS A 195 8.90 1.56 8.53
N THR A 196 8.54 1.28 7.29
CA THR A 196 9.43 0.61 6.33
C THR A 196 10.71 1.43 6.16
N LYS A 197 11.75 1.07 6.93
CA LYS A 197 13.13 1.56 6.83
C LYS A 197 13.27 3.09 6.67
N THR A 198 12.94 3.86 7.70
CA THR A 198 13.86 4.93 8.08
C THR A 198 15.09 4.25 8.66
N ARG A 199 16.01 3.80 7.79
CA ARG A 199 17.40 3.58 8.23
C ARG A 199 17.82 4.91 8.84
N LYS A 200 18.22 4.89 10.11
CA LYS A 200 18.69 6.04 10.87
C LYS A 200 19.39 7.04 9.94
N THR A 201 18.97 8.28 10.06
CA THR A 201 19.44 9.48 9.36
C THR A 201 20.96 9.71 9.45
N GLU A 202 21.71 8.88 10.17
CA GLU A 202 23.15 8.99 10.43
C GLU A 202 24.05 8.44 9.32
N GLN A 203 23.52 7.78 8.28
CA GLN A 203 24.29 7.49 7.04
C GLN A 203 24.04 8.48 5.90
N ASN A 204 23.12 9.45 6.08
CA ASN A 204 22.70 10.36 5.01
C ASN A 204 23.66 11.54 4.75
N GLN A 205 24.75 11.69 5.50
CA GLN A 205 25.81 12.67 5.19
C GLN A 205 26.96 12.12 4.34
N LYS A 206 27.04 10.79 4.12
CA LYS A 206 28.13 10.18 3.34
C LYS A 206 27.76 9.79 1.91
N LEU A 207 26.48 9.67 1.56
CA LEU A 207 26.05 9.34 0.19
C LEU A 207 25.59 10.57 -0.63
N SER A 208 25.32 11.70 0.01
CA SER A 208 25.01 12.96 -0.70
C SER A 208 26.23 13.64 -1.32
N LYS A 209 27.45 13.13 -1.07
CA LYS A 209 28.69 13.74 -1.58
C LYS A 209 29.22 13.16 -2.89
N ASN A 210 28.71 12.01 -3.36
CA ASN A 210 29.37 11.29 -4.46
C ASN A 210 28.54 11.03 -5.72
N ASN A 211 27.31 11.54 -5.87
CA ASN A 211 26.58 11.49 -7.15
C ASN A 211 25.52 12.59 -7.22
N SER A 212 25.96 13.85 -7.24
CA SER A 212 25.11 15.02 -7.45
C SER A 212 24.88 15.25 -8.95
N ASN A 213 24.12 14.38 -9.59
CA ASN A 213 23.19 14.85 -10.60
C ASN A 213 21.83 14.89 -9.90
N GLU A 214 21.54 16.00 -9.22
CA GLU A 214 20.19 16.28 -8.76
C GLU A 214 19.30 16.38 -10.00
N PHE A 215 18.61 15.29 -10.33
CA PHE A 215 17.52 15.33 -11.30
C PHE A 215 16.44 16.26 -10.74
N LYS A 216 16.40 17.51 -11.21
CA LYS A 216 15.26 18.40 -10.98
C LYS A 216 14.12 17.89 -11.85
N PHE A 217 13.07 17.38 -11.22
CA PHE A 217 11.85 16.98 -11.90
C PHE A 217 10.93 18.19 -12.03
N GLU A 218 10.59 18.56 -13.25
CA GLU A 218 9.56 19.57 -13.50
C GLU A 218 8.18 19.00 -13.15
N ARG A 219 7.53 19.59 -12.15
CA ARG A 219 6.19 19.17 -11.71
C ARG A 219 5.11 19.90 -12.48
N ASN A 220 4.70 19.31 -13.60
CA ASN A 220 3.78 19.94 -14.56
C ASN A 220 2.38 19.33 -14.57
N ASN A 221 2.03 18.44 -13.64
CA ASN A 221 0.72 17.81 -13.56
C ASN A 221 -0.14 18.45 -12.45
N THR A 222 -0.91 19.47 -12.80
CA THR A 222 -1.72 20.22 -11.84
C THR A 222 -2.82 19.38 -11.19
N GLU A 223 -3.38 18.40 -11.90
CA GLU A 223 -4.47 17.56 -11.38
C GLU A 223 -4.01 16.66 -10.24
N VAL A 224 -2.88 15.95 -10.43
CA VAL A 224 -2.28 15.11 -9.39
C VAL A 224 -1.82 15.94 -8.20
N GLU A 225 -1.20 17.10 -8.43
CA GLU A 225 -0.78 17.99 -7.33
C GLU A 225 -1.97 18.51 -6.52
N ASN A 226 -3.07 18.87 -7.17
CA ASN A 226 -4.29 19.30 -6.49
C ASN A 226 -4.93 18.17 -5.69
N LEU A 227 -4.97 16.96 -6.25
CA LEU A 227 -5.42 15.77 -5.54
C LEU A 227 -4.56 15.51 -4.29
N LEU A 228 -3.24 15.50 -4.40
CA LEU A 228 -2.33 15.27 -3.28
C LEU A 228 -2.53 16.32 -2.18
N LYS A 229 -2.66 17.60 -2.56
CA LYS A 229 -2.97 18.69 -1.61
C LYS A 229 -4.32 18.50 -0.95
N ALA A 230 -5.35 18.05 -1.69
CA ALA A 230 -6.67 17.79 -1.14
C ALA A 230 -6.64 16.64 -0.12
N LEU A 231 -6.00 15.51 -0.47
CA LEU A 231 -5.87 14.35 0.42
C LEU A 231 -5.09 14.70 1.70
N ALA A 232 -3.99 15.46 1.59
CA ALA A 232 -3.20 15.87 2.74
C ALA A 232 -3.95 16.82 3.70
N LYS A 233 -4.95 17.55 3.19
CA LYS A 233 -5.80 18.49 3.95
C LYS A 233 -7.12 17.89 4.40
N GLN A 234 -7.52 16.73 3.86
CA GLN A 234 -8.78 16.10 4.24
C GLN A 234 -8.71 15.66 5.72
N PRO A 235 -9.63 16.15 6.57
CA PRO A 235 -9.62 15.77 7.99
C PRO A 235 -10.11 14.33 8.19
N GLU A 236 -10.92 13.81 7.26
CA GLU A 236 -11.52 12.49 7.35
C GLU A 236 -11.25 11.69 6.07
N ILE A 237 -10.80 10.44 6.25
CA ILE A 237 -10.79 9.44 5.19
C ILE A 237 -12.25 9.02 4.93
N LYS A 238 -12.60 8.64 3.71
CA LYS A 238 -13.96 8.22 3.33
C LYS A 238 -13.91 7.00 2.41
N ILE A 239 -14.93 6.15 2.54
CA ILE A 239 -15.20 5.12 1.54
C ILE A 239 -16.09 5.74 0.45
N LEU A 240 -15.64 5.60 -0.80
CA LEU A 240 -16.27 6.11 -2.02
C LEU A 240 -16.90 4.96 -2.81
#